data_AF-A0A9D4V720-F1
#
_entry.id   AF-A0A9D4V720-F1
#
_cell.length_a   1.000
_cell.length_b   1.000
_cell.length_c   1.000
_cell.angle_alpha   90.00
_cell.angle_beta   90.00
_cell.angle_gamma   90.00
#
_symmetry.space_group_name_H-M   'P 1'
#
loop_
_entity.id
_entity.type
_entity.pdbx_description
1 polymer ?
#
loop_
_entity_poly.entity_id
_entity_poly.type
_entity_poly.pdbx_seq_one_letter_code
_entity_poly.pdbx_strand_id
1 'polypeptide(L)'
;MVQISVLNDALKNMYNAEKRSKRQALLKPSAEKIVVELNGRLNKRGVISPHYDVAIGELEAWTTRLPPSRQFGHILLTTSARIMDRDEARRKNVGGKVLRFFY
;
A
#
# COMPACT_ATOMS: atom_id res chain seq x y z
N MET A 1 -18.60 1.22 -5.36
CA MET A 1 -17.46 2.17 -5.48
C MET A 1 -17.26 2.96 -4.17
N VAL A 2 -17.07 2.27 -3.02
CA VAL A 2 -17.01 2.93 -1.68
C VAL A 2 -15.87 2.40 -0.79
N GLN A 3 -15.40 1.15 -0.94
CA GLN A 3 -14.30 0.63 -0.10
C GLN A 3 -12.91 1.19 -0.41
N ILE A 4 -12.70 1.75 -1.61
CA ILE A 4 -11.37 2.25 -2.05
C ILE A 4 -11.03 3.60 -1.40
N SER A 5 -12.02 4.45 -1.12
CA SER A 5 -11.82 5.75 -0.44
C SER A 5 -11.43 5.56 1.02
N VAL A 6 -12.10 4.65 1.74
CA VAL A 6 -11.82 4.42 3.17
C VAL A 6 -10.38 4.02 3.42
N LEU A 7 -9.81 3.14 2.57
CA LEU A 7 -8.40 2.76 2.68
C LEU A 7 -7.47 3.94 2.34
N ASN A 8 -7.85 4.81 1.39
CA ASN A 8 -7.07 6.00 1.03
C ASN A 8 -7.03 7.01 2.17
N ASP A 9 -8.18 7.23 2.82
CA ASP A 9 -8.33 8.12 3.96
C ASP A 9 -7.57 7.57 5.18
N ALA A 10 -7.64 6.26 5.40
CA ALA A 10 -6.90 5.61 6.47
C ALA A 10 -5.38 5.80 6.33
N LEU A 11 -4.83 5.48 5.16
CA LEU A 11 -3.42 5.69 4.89
C LEU A 11 -3.02 7.18 5.00
N LYS A 12 -3.92 8.11 4.61
CA LYS A 12 -3.68 9.56 4.71
C LYS A 12 -3.51 9.99 6.15
N ASN A 13 -4.39 9.49 7.02
CA ASN A 13 -4.36 9.81 8.43
C ASN A 13 -3.13 9.23 9.12
N MET A 14 -2.72 7.99 8.79
CA MET A 14 -1.48 7.40 9.29
C MET A 14 -0.26 8.24 8.92
N TYR A 15 -0.08 8.52 7.62
CA TYR A 15 1.06 9.29 7.14
C TYR A 15 1.11 10.69 7.76
N ASN A 16 -0.04 11.37 7.85
CA ASN A 16 -0.10 12.70 8.48
C ASN A 16 0.16 12.66 9.99
N ALA A 17 -0.26 11.60 10.68
CA ALA A 17 0.02 11.41 12.10
C ALA A 17 1.53 11.18 12.33
N GLU A 18 2.17 10.39 11.47
CA GLU A 18 3.60 10.12 11.54
C GLU A 18 4.44 11.35 11.23
N LYS A 19 4.08 12.12 10.20
CA LYS A 19 4.69 13.43 9.90
C LYS A 19 4.55 14.43 11.06
N ARG A 20 3.50 14.31 11.88
CA ARG A 20 3.29 15.11 13.08
C ARG A 20 3.97 14.52 14.32
N SER A 21 4.84 13.51 14.15
CA SER A 21 5.54 12.79 15.23
C SER A 21 4.61 12.23 16.32
N LYS A 22 3.38 11.83 15.93
CA LYS A 22 2.45 11.15 16.84
C LYS A 22 2.76 9.66 16.91
N ARG A 23 2.69 9.10 18.12
CA ARG A 23 2.87 7.66 18.36
C ARG A 23 1.69 6.79 17.92
N GLN A 24 0.53 7.40 17.65
CA GLN A 24 -0.70 6.68 17.35
C GLN A 24 -1.59 7.42 16.34
N ALA A 25 -2.19 6.68 15.42
CA ALA A 25 -3.19 7.16 14.46
C ALA A 25 -4.54 6.53 14.76
N LEU A 26 -5.58 7.37 14.84
CA LEU A 26 -6.96 6.92 14.96
C LEU A 26 -7.58 6.83 13.57
N LEU A 27 -7.92 5.61 13.15
CA LEU A 27 -8.65 5.33 11.94
C LEU A 27 -10.13 5.19 12.27
N LYS A 28 -10.98 5.82 11.46
CA LYS A 28 -12.44 5.70 11.58
C LYS A 28 -13.05 5.16 10.29
N PRO A 29 -12.76 3.91 9.89
CA PRO A 29 -13.60 3.23 8.90
C PRO A 29 -15.00 3.08 9.51
N SER A 30 -16.04 3.29 8.71
CA SER A 30 -17.46 3.50 9.11
C SER A 30 -18.07 2.58 10.18
N ALA A 31 -17.44 1.46 10.52
CA ALA A 31 -17.94 0.48 11.46
C ALA A 31 -17.29 0.54 12.87
N GLU A 32 -15.98 0.80 12.98
CA GLU A 32 -15.27 0.75 14.26
C GLU A 32 -13.99 1.58 14.23
N LYS A 33 -13.61 2.16 15.38
CA LYS A 33 -12.39 2.95 15.50
C LYS A 33 -11.19 2.04 15.71
N ILE A 34 -10.23 2.08 14.80
CA ILE A 34 -8.99 1.31 14.92
C ILE A 34 -7.89 2.26 15.38
N VAL A 35 -7.22 1.94 16.47
CA VAL A 35 -6.03 2.66 16.93
C VAL A 35 -4.81 1.89 16.42
N VAL A 36 -3.96 2.57 15.66
CA VAL A 36 -2.72 2.01 15.11
C VAL A 36 -1.55 2.73 15.75
N GLU A 37 -0.66 1.99 16.40
CA GLU A 37 0.63 2.52 16.88
C GLU A 37 1.61 2.67 15.71
N LEU A 38 2.28 3.82 15.65
CA LEU A 38 3.19 4.17 14.57
C LEU A 38 4.64 4.11 15.08
N ASN A 39 5.48 3.38 14.35
CA ASN A 39 6.89 3.15 14.71
C ASN A 39 7.86 4.18 14.12
N GLY A 40 7.38 5.18 13.37
CA GLY A 40 8.25 6.20 12.75
C GLY A 40 9.01 5.71 11.50
N ARG A 41 8.59 4.60 10.89
CA ARG A 41 9.25 3.97 9.73
C ARG A 41 8.51 4.19 8.40
N LEU A 42 7.33 4.81 8.42
CA LEU A 42 6.56 5.13 7.23
C LEU A 42 7.03 6.48 6.66
N ASN A 43 7.88 6.43 5.65
CA ASN A 43 8.44 7.61 5.00
C ASN A 43 7.50 8.22 3.98
N LYS A 44 6.81 7.38 3.18
CA LYS A 44 5.91 7.81 2.12
C LYS A 44 4.89 6.73 1.80
N ARG A 45 3.69 7.19 1.46
CA ARG A 45 2.64 6.37 0.85
C ARG A 45 2.30 6.91 -0.54
N GLY A 46 1.92 6.03 -1.44
CA GLY A 46 1.42 6.39 -2.76
C GLY A 46 0.26 5.50 -3.18
N VAL A 47 -0.73 6.11 -3.80
CA VAL A 47 -1.88 5.42 -4.40
C VAL A 47 -1.71 5.53 -5.90
N ILE A 48 -1.78 4.40 -6.60
CA ILE A 48 -1.63 4.37 -8.05
C ILE A 48 -3.02 4.38 -8.66
N SER A 49 -3.31 5.44 -9.41
CA SER A 49 -4.55 5.60 -10.14
C SER A 49 -4.22 6.13 -11.53
N PRO A 50 -4.69 5.50 -12.62
CA PRO A 50 -5.56 4.31 -12.65
C PRO A 50 -4.88 3.02 -12.16
N HIS A 51 -5.68 2.04 -11.76
CA HIS A 51 -5.19 0.74 -11.30
C HIS A 51 -4.73 -0.11 -12.51
N TYR A 52 -3.45 0.00 -12.85
CA TYR A 52 -2.85 -0.71 -13.97
C TYR A 52 -2.83 -2.21 -13.73
N ASP A 53 -3.23 -2.99 -14.72
CA ASP A 53 -2.99 -4.43 -14.79
C ASP A 53 -1.50 -4.66 -15.00
N VAL A 54 -0.92 -5.52 -14.18
CA VAL A 54 0.51 -5.82 -14.18
C VAL A 54 0.69 -7.32 -14.25
N ALA A 55 1.32 -7.75 -15.34
CA ALA A 55 1.80 -9.11 -15.50
C ALA A 55 3.07 -9.33 -14.68
N ILE A 56 3.41 -10.60 -14.43
CA ILE A 56 4.55 -10.98 -13.59
C ILE A 56 5.87 -10.46 -14.18
N GLY A 57 5.99 -10.45 -15.52
CA GLY A 57 7.17 -9.89 -16.20
C GLY A 57 7.33 -8.38 -16.06
N GLU A 58 6.24 -7.64 -15.82
CA GLU A 58 6.26 -6.19 -15.68
C GLU A 58 6.47 -5.74 -14.23
N LEU A 59 6.34 -6.65 -13.26
CA LEU A 59 6.46 -6.35 -11.83
C LEU A 59 7.85 -5.78 -11.45
N GLU A 60 8.91 -6.22 -12.13
CA GLU A 60 10.28 -5.69 -11.96
C GLU A 60 10.39 -4.22 -12.40
N ALA A 61 9.68 -3.83 -13.47
CA ALA A 61 9.64 -2.46 -13.95
C ALA A 61 8.97 -1.54 -12.91
N TRP A 62 7.87 -1.98 -12.31
CA TRP A 62 7.19 -1.26 -11.23
C TRP A 62 8.02 -1.18 -9.94
N THR A 63 8.76 -2.25 -9.63
CA THR A 63 9.72 -2.26 -8.50
C THR A 63 10.85 -1.25 -8.70
N THR A 64 11.27 -1.00 -9.94
CA THR A 64 12.34 -0.02 -10.20
C THR A 64 11.81 1.41 -10.23
N ARG A 65 10.52 1.61 -10.53
CA ARG A 65 9.90 2.93 -10.69
C ARG A 65 9.32 3.54 -9.41
N LEU A 66 8.73 2.73 -8.52
CA LEU A 66 7.94 3.28 -7.39
C LEU A 66 8.73 3.42 -6.09
N PRO A 67 9.33 2.35 -5.54
CA PRO A 67 10.12 2.43 -4.32
C PRO A 67 11.54 2.92 -4.65
N PRO A 68 12.20 3.62 -3.72
CA PRO A 68 13.53 4.18 -3.94
C PRO A 68 14.62 3.10 -4.07
N SER A 69 14.37 1.88 -3.59
CA SER A 69 15.28 0.76 -3.81
C SER A 69 14.53 -0.56 -3.95
N ARG A 70 15.14 -1.53 -4.64
CA ARG A 70 14.55 -2.87 -4.83
C ARG A 70 14.42 -3.68 -3.55
N GLN A 71 15.15 -3.32 -2.51
CA GLN A 71 15.14 -4.01 -1.20
C GLN A 71 14.25 -3.30 -0.19
N PHE A 72 13.75 -2.10 -0.50
CA PHE A 72 13.02 -1.26 0.45
C PHE A 72 11.69 -0.79 -0.13
N GLY A 73 10.63 -1.06 0.62
CA GLY A 73 9.28 -0.68 0.25
C GLY A 73 8.44 -1.84 -0.26
N HIS A 74 7.15 -1.71 -0.02
CA HIS A 74 6.13 -2.70 -0.32
C HIS A 74 5.21 -2.17 -1.40
N ILE A 75 4.91 -3.03 -2.37
CA ILE A 75 3.95 -2.74 -3.45
C ILE A 75 2.77 -3.68 -3.25
N LEU A 76 1.60 -3.10 -3.00
CA LEU A 76 0.35 -3.84 -2.90
C LEU A 76 -0.26 -4.06 -4.28
N LEU A 77 -0.59 -5.32 -4.55
CA LEU A 77 -1.29 -5.76 -5.74
C LEU A 77 -2.62 -6.39 -5.33
N THR A 78 -3.68 -6.10 -6.09
CA THR A 78 -4.92 -6.88 -6.09
C THR A 78 -4.83 -7.96 -7.12
N THR A 79 -4.73 -9.20 -6.65
CA THR A 79 -4.89 -10.39 -7.49
C THR A 79 -6.31 -10.93 -7.35
N SER A 80 -6.67 -11.91 -8.17
CA SER A 80 -7.97 -12.60 -8.12
C SER A 80 -8.24 -13.30 -6.80
N ALA A 81 -7.20 -13.72 -6.07
CA ALA A 81 -7.35 -14.41 -4.79
C ALA A 81 -7.38 -13.45 -3.59
N ARG A 82 -6.47 -12.46 -3.56
CA ARG A 82 -6.34 -11.50 -2.45
C ARG A 82 -5.48 -10.30 -2.80
N ILE A 83 -5.53 -9.27 -1.94
CA ILE A 83 -4.51 -8.23 -1.83
C ILE A 83 -3.23 -8.87 -1.27
N MET A 84 -2.10 -8.68 -1.96
CA MET A 84 -0.81 -9.25 -1.59
C MET A 84 0.35 -8.32 -1.95
N ASP A 85 1.51 -8.55 -1.35
CA ASP A 85 2.75 -7.85 -1.70
C ASP A 85 3.41 -8.45 -2.96
N ARG A 86 4.28 -7.70 -3.63
CA ARG A 86 5.05 -8.17 -4.79
C ARG A 86 5.84 -9.45 -4.50
N ASP A 87 6.39 -9.61 -3.30
CA ASP A 87 7.19 -10.80 -2.97
C ASP A 87 6.31 -12.05 -2.88
N GLU A 88 5.10 -11.89 -2.36
CA GLU A 88 4.10 -12.95 -2.32
C GLU A 88 3.53 -13.25 -3.72
N ALA A 89 3.27 -12.21 -4.51
CA ALA A 89 2.81 -12.34 -5.90
C ALA A 89 3.83 -13.11 -6.75
N ARG A 90 5.14 -12.85 -6.56
CA ARG A 90 6.22 -13.57 -7.25
C ARG A 90 6.30 -15.04 -6.82
N ARG A 91 6.15 -15.34 -5.52
CA ARG A 91 6.15 -16.73 -5.01
C ARG A 91 4.99 -17.55 -5.57
N LYS A 92 3.82 -16.94 -5.69
CA LYS A 92 2.61 -17.58 -6.22
C LYS A 92 2.50 -17.54 -7.74
N ASN A 93 3.44 -16.85 -8.40
CA ASN A 93 3.45 -16.64 -9.84
C ASN A 93 2.08 -16.11 -10.34
N VAL A 94 1.56 -15.07 -9.68
CA VAL A 94 0.29 -14.43 -10.01
C VAL A 94 0.49 -12.95 -10.31
N GLY A 95 -0.14 -12.48 -11.40
CA GLY A 95 -0.27 -11.07 -11.73
C GLY A 95 -1.50 -10.45 -11.07
N GLY A 96 -1.68 -9.15 -11.26
CA GLY A 96 -2.84 -8.44 -10.73
C GLY A 96 -2.80 -6.96 -11.04
N LYS A 97 -3.67 -6.20 -10.38
CA LYS A 97 -3.68 -4.74 -10.50
C LYS A 97 -2.83 -4.10 -9.40
N VAL A 98 -1.96 -3.17 -9.75
CA VAL A 98 -1.21 -2.43 -8.72
C VAL A 98 -2.16 -1.45 -8.05
N LEU A 99 -2.24 -1.55 -6.73
CA LEU A 99 -3.03 -0.65 -5.91
C LEU A 99 -2.19 0.54 -5.44
N ARG A 100 -1.15 0.24 -4.66
CA ARG A 100 -0.48 1.22 -3.79
C ARG A 100 0.95 0.79 -3.51
N PHE A 101 1.76 1.75 -3.07
CA PHE A 101 3.07 1.49 -2.52
C PHE A 101 3.26 2.25 -1.21
N PHE A 102 4.09 1.71 -0.34
CA PHE A 102 4.54 2.40 0.87
C PHE A 102 5.96 2.01 1.22
N TYR A 103 6.69 2.95 1.83
CA TYR A 103 8.05 2.80 2.32
C TYR A 103 8.36 3.90 3.33
#